data_AF-A0A4U3MSQ1-F1
#
_entry.id   AF-A0A4U3MSQ1-F1
#
_cell.length_a   1.000
_cell.length_b   1.000
_cell.length_c   1.000
_cell.angle_alpha   90.00
_cell.angle_beta   90.00
_cell.angle_gamma   90.00
#
_symmetry.space_group_name_H-M   'P 1'
#
loop_
_entity.id
_entity.type
_entity.pdbx_description
1 polymer ?
#
loop_
_entity_poly.entity_id
_entity_poly.type
_entity_poly.pdbx_seq_one_letter_code
_entity_poly.pdbx_strand_id
1 'polypeptide(L)'
;MAHDGLLKAAEELQQGGAAGTAVEQLIKEVEDYPFYKSVGYGGLPNEEGILEMDAAYMDGDTFAIGAVAGITDVKNPISVA
;
A
#
# COMPACT_ATOMS: atom_id res chain seq x y z
N MET A 1 -10.84 2.57 -7.98
CA MET A 1 -9.68 2.81 -7.10
C MET A 1 -9.03 1.49 -6.68
N ALA A 2 -9.45 0.80 -5.62
CA ALA A 2 -8.89 -0.53 -5.30
C ALA A 2 -9.22 -1.58 -6.38
N HIS A 3 -10.44 -1.50 -6.93
CA HIS A 3 -10.85 -2.29 -8.10
C HIS A 3 -9.96 -2.03 -9.33
N ASP A 4 -9.58 -0.78 -9.58
CA ASP A 4 -8.82 -0.43 -10.79
C ASP A 4 -7.35 -0.86 -10.64
N GLY A 5 -6.77 -0.69 -9.45
CA GLY A 5 -5.47 -1.26 -9.09
C GLY A 5 -5.48 -2.79 -9.16
N LEU A 6 -6.57 -3.44 -8.73
CA LEU A 6 -6.74 -4.89 -8.85
C LEU A 6 -6.74 -5.35 -10.32
N LEU A 7 -7.44 -4.65 -11.20
CA LEU A 7 -7.46 -4.99 -12.63
C LEU A 7 -6.06 -4.90 -13.24
N LYS A 8 -5.28 -3.86 -12.93
CA LYS A 8 -3.91 -3.69 -13.42
C LYS A 8 -2.97 -4.75 -12.86
N ALA A 9 -3.04 -5.03 -11.55
CA ALA A 9 -2.24 -6.08 -10.93
C ALA A 9 -2.57 -7.47 -11.49
N ALA A 10 -3.85 -7.74 -11.74
CA ALA A 10 -4.28 -8.99 -12.38
C ALA A 10 -3.74 -9.13 -13.81
N GLU A 11 -3.71 -8.04 -14.58
CA GLU A 11 -3.11 -8.01 -15.91
C GLU A 11 -1.59 -8.26 -15.85
N GLU A 12 -0.87 -7.61 -14.93
CA GLU A 12 0.56 -7.81 -14.73
C GLU A 12 0.89 -9.26 -14.37
N LEU A 13 0.10 -9.86 -13.46
CA LEU A 13 0.23 -11.27 -13.10
C LEU A 13 -0.04 -12.21 -14.28
N GLN A 14 -1.05 -11.92 -15.12
CA GLN A 14 -1.35 -12.70 -16.33
C GLN A 14 -0.21 -12.66 -17.35
N GLN A 15 0.57 -11.58 -17.37
CA GLN A 15 1.74 -11.41 -18.24
C GLN A 15 3.02 -12.05 -17.66
N GLY A 16 2.92 -12.70 -16.49
CA GLY A 16 4.07 -13.32 -15.81
C GLY A 16 4.92 -12.33 -15.02
N GLY A 17 4.37 -11.17 -14.66
CA GLY A 17 5.01 -10.21 -13.76
C GLY A 17 5.18 -10.73 -12.34
N ALA A 18 6.02 -10.06 -11.55
CA ALA A 18 6.33 -10.46 -10.19
C ALA A 18 5.17 -10.13 -9.25
N ALA A 19 4.73 -11.10 -8.44
CA ALA A 19 3.60 -10.91 -7.53
C ALA A 19 3.84 -9.81 -6.49
N GLY A 20 5.08 -9.66 -6.01
CA GLY A 20 5.46 -8.58 -5.10
C GLY A 20 5.28 -7.19 -5.70
N THR A 21 5.72 -7.00 -6.95
CA THR A 21 5.55 -5.73 -7.67
C THR A 21 4.08 -5.42 -7.91
N ALA A 22 3.31 -6.42 -8.36
CA ALA A 22 1.88 -6.25 -8.64
C ALA A 22 1.08 -5.84 -7.40
N VAL A 23 1.33 -6.47 -6.24
CA VAL A 23 0.61 -6.15 -5.00
C VAL A 23 1.06 -4.80 -4.41
N GLU A 24 2.35 -4.46 -4.49
CA GLU A 24 2.85 -3.17 -4.02
C GLU A 24 2.22 -2.02 -4.83
N GLN A 25 2.20 -2.13 -6.16
CA GLN A 25 1.60 -1.11 -7.04
C GLN A 25 0.09 -0.95 -6.79
N LEU A 26 -0.62 -2.07 -6.62
CA LEU A 26 -2.04 -2.04 -6.28
C LEU A 26 -2.31 -1.23 -5.01
N ILE A 27 -1.52 -1.46 -3.95
CA ILE A 27 -1.70 -0.78 -2.67
C ILE A 27 -1.36 0.71 -2.81
N LYS A 28 -0.31 1.05 -3.55
CA LYS A 28 0.09 2.45 -3.80
C LYS A 28 -1.00 3.25 -4.51
N GLU A 29 -1.76 2.65 -5.42
CA GLU A 29 -2.90 3.33 -6.05
C GLU A 29 -3.99 3.71 -5.03
N VAL A 30 -4.16 2.91 -3.98
CA VAL A 30 -5.08 3.20 -2.87
C VAL A 30 -4.50 4.29 -1.98
N GLU A 31 -3.22 4.14 -1.59
CA GLU A 31 -2.53 5.11 -0.73
C GLU A 31 -2.42 6.50 -1.37
N ASP A 32 -2.28 6.58 -2.69
CA ASP A 32 -2.16 7.83 -3.42
C ASP A 32 -3.51 8.52 -3.66
N TYR A 33 -4.64 7.86 -3.39
CA TYR A 33 -5.97 8.38 -3.70
C TYR A 33 -6.51 9.31 -2.61
N PRO A 34 -6.54 10.65 -2.81
CA PRO A 34 -6.81 11.62 -1.73
C PRO A 34 -8.23 11.55 -1.15
N PHE A 35 -9.16 10.95 -1.91
CA PHE A 35 -10.55 10.81 -1.51
C PHE A 35 -10.82 9.51 -0.74
N TYR A 36 -9.82 8.63 -0.59
CA TYR A 36 -9.91 7.51 0.34
C TYR A 36 -9.59 7.96 1.75
N LYS A 37 -10.44 7.57 2.70
CA LYS A 37 -10.37 8.07 4.09
C LYS A 37 -9.77 7.10 5.08
N SER A 38 -9.46 5.88 4.65
CA SER A 38 -8.95 4.82 5.52
C SER A 38 -7.54 4.32 5.21
N VAL A 39 -6.90 4.79 4.13
CA VAL A 39 -5.56 4.32 3.74
C VAL A 39 -4.77 5.48 3.12
N GLY A 40 -3.51 5.62 3.51
CA GLY A 40 -2.55 6.51 2.87
C GLY A 40 -2.93 8.00 2.91
N TYR A 41 -2.56 8.70 1.84
CA TYR A 41 -2.81 10.11 1.67
C TYR A 41 -4.32 10.42 1.62
N GLY A 42 -4.75 11.33 2.49
CA GLY A 42 -6.17 11.68 2.65
C GLY A 42 -6.92 10.86 3.70
N GLY A 43 -6.22 9.94 4.37
CA GLY A 43 -6.69 9.22 5.56
C GLY A 43 -7.12 10.14 6.70
N LEU A 44 -8.00 9.63 7.57
CA LEU A 44 -8.41 10.35 8.77
C LEU A 44 -7.28 10.32 9.82
N PRO A 45 -6.95 11.46 10.44
CA PRO A 45 -5.90 11.52 11.44
C PRO A 45 -6.35 10.95 12.79
N ASN A 46 -5.38 10.78 13.70
CA ASN A 46 -5.61 10.47 15.11
C ASN A 46 -6.24 11.67 15.87
N GLU A 47 -6.44 11.53 17.18
CA GLU A 47 -7.07 12.57 18.01
C GLU A 47 -6.29 13.89 18.09
N GLU A 48 -4.96 13.83 17.88
CA GLU A 48 -4.08 15.00 17.84
C GLU A 48 -4.04 15.66 16.44
N GLY A 49 -4.80 15.12 15.47
CA GLY A 49 -4.80 15.61 14.10
C GLY A 49 -3.59 15.16 13.27
N ILE A 50 -2.84 14.17 13.75
CA ILE A 50 -1.67 13.61 13.07
C ILE A 50 -2.10 12.42 12.22
N LEU A 51 -1.72 12.43 10.94
CA LEU A 51 -1.93 11.28 10.06
C LEU A 51 -0.79 10.28 10.27
N GLU A 52 -1.12 9.18 10.92
CA GLU A 52 -0.24 8.04 11.16
C GLU A 52 -0.72 6.83 10.36
N MET A 53 0.21 6.06 9.83
CA MET A 53 -0.10 4.92 8.98
C MET A 53 0.67 3.68 9.38
N ASP A 54 0.04 2.53 9.14
CA ASP A 54 0.62 1.21 9.39
C ASP A 54 0.62 0.42 8.08
N ALA A 55 1.71 -0.30 7.81
CA ALA A 55 1.81 -1.19 6.67
C ALA A 55 2.73 -2.38 6.98
N ALA A 56 2.47 -3.51 6.34
CA ALA A 56 3.32 -4.70 6.43
C ALA A 56 3.35 -5.40 5.08
N TYR A 57 4.49 -5.96 4.72
CA TYR A 57 4.70 -6.73 3.52
C TYR A 57 5.42 -8.04 3.84
N MET A 58 5.09 -9.07 3.06
CA MET A 58 5.72 -10.38 3.15
C MET A 58 5.98 -10.92 1.75
N ASP A 59 7.23 -11.28 1.50
CA ASP A 59 7.63 -11.99 0.30
C ASP A 59 7.26 -13.48 0.46
N GLY A 60 6.44 -13.99 -0.46
CA GLY A 60 5.91 -15.36 -0.40
C GLY A 60 6.91 -16.47 -0.73
N ASP A 61 8.02 -16.13 -1.41
CA ASP A 61 9.03 -17.11 -1.83
C ASP A 61 10.11 -17.29 -0.76
N THR A 62 10.48 -16.19 -0.11
CA THR A 62 11.60 -16.13 0.85
C THR A 62 11.13 -16.09 2.30
N PHE A 63 9.86 -15.77 2.55
CA PHE A 63 9.32 -15.44 3.87
C PHE A 63 9.98 -14.22 4.52
N ALA A 64 10.67 -13.37 3.75
CA ALA A 64 11.14 -12.09 4.24
C ALA A 64 9.94 -11.19 4.55
N ILE A 65 10.01 -10.48 5.68
CA ILE A 65 8.92 -9.63 6.19
C ILE A 65 9.52 -8.27 6.55
N GLY A 66 8.75 -7.22 6.29
CA GLY A 66 8.98 -5.91 6.87
C GLY A 66 7.66 -5.22 7.19
N ALA A 67 7.71 -4.28 8.13
CA ALA A 67 6.54 -3.59 8.65
C ALA A 67 6.91 -2.24 9.25
N VAL A 68 5.97 -1.32 9.18
CA VAL A 68 6.01 -0.01 9.82
C VAL A 68 4.69 0.24 10.55
N ALA A 69 4.76 0.95 11.66
CA ALA A 69 3.59 1.35 12.43
C ALA A 69 3.77 2.78 12.95
N GLY A 70 2.69 3.56 12.97
CA GLY A 70 2.72 4.96 13.38
C GLY A 70 3.62 5.84 12.51
N ILE A 71 3.86 5.45 11.24
CA ILE A 71 4.77 6.22 10.37
C ILE A 71 4.09 7.50 9.89
N THR A 72 4.84 8.60 9.91
CA THR A 72 4.40 9.92 9.49
C THR A 72 5.27 10.44 8.34
N ASP A 73 4.78 11.42 7.59
CA ASP A 73 5.54 12.12 6.54
C ASP A 73 6.08 11.19 5.43
N VAL A 74 5.34 10.12 5.14
CA VAL A 74 5.63 9.16 4.07
C VAL A 74 4.39 9.01 3.20
N LYS A 75 4.56 9.09 1.88
CA LYS A 75 3.45 8.97 0.94
C LYS A 75 2.90 7.54 0.84
N ASN A 76 3.80 6.55 0.82
CA ASN A 76 3.48 5.15 0.56
C ASN A 76 4.09 4.24 1.63
N PRO A 77 3.41 4.02 2.78
CA PRO A 77 3.94 3.18 3.84
C PRO A 77 4.20 1.73 3.39
N ILE A 78 3.47 1.20 2.39
CA ILE A 78 3.75 -0.14 1.84
C ILE A 78 5.12 -0.29 1.20
N SER A 79 5.68 0.78 0.62
CA SER A 79 7.02 0.75 0.01
C SER A 79 8.14 0.88 1.06
N VAL A 80 7.80 1.26 2.30
CA VAL A 80 8.75 1.32 3.42
C VAL A 80 8.78 0.01 4.20
N ALA A 81 7.62 -0.65 4.30
CA ALA A 81 7.49 -2.00 4.84
C ALA A 81 8.26 -3.02 3.99
#